data_AF-A0A9Q1EIH9-F1
#
_entry.id   AF-A0A9Q1EIH9-F1
#
_cell.length_a   1.000
_cell.length_b   1.000
_cell.length_c   1.000
_cell.angle_alpha   90.00
_cell.angle_beta   90.00
_cell.angle_gamma   90.00
#
_symmetry.space_group_name_H-M   'P 1'
#
loop_
_entity.id
_entity.type
_entity.pdbx_description
1 polymer ?
#
loop_
_entity_poly.entity_id
_entity_poly.type
_entity_poly.pdbx_seq_one_letter_code
_entity_poly.pdbx_strand_id
1 'polypeptide(L)'
;MASYRSGTSLATGGAVIVENIMMSGIPGTAVIQITNLSSAVSSEQMRTLFGFLGDIEELRLYPPDNAPLSFSSKVCYIKYREASSVGVAQHLTNTVFIDRALIVVPCAEDD
;
A
#
# COMPACT_ATOMS: atom_id res chain seq x y z
N MET A 1 18.21 -23.76 -30.88
CA MET A 1 17.46 -24.16 -29.67
C MET A 1 16.82 -22.90 -29.09
N ALA A 2 15.58 -23.01 -28.62
CA ALA A 2 14.48 -22.06 -28.82
C ALA A 2 14.67 -20.60 -28.34
N SER A 3 14.12 -19.72 -29.17
CA SER A 3 13.95 -18.27 -29.01
C SER A 3 12.76 -17.97 -28.10
N TYR A 4 12.94 -17.14 -27.07
CA TYR A 4 11.83 -16.67 -26.23
C TYR A 4 11.27 -15.38 -26.82
N ARG A 5 10.18 -15.50 -27.58
CA ARG A 5 9.39 -14.38 -28.09
C ARG A 5 7.92 -14.70 -27.85
N SER A 6 7.34 -14.16 -26.77
CA SER A 6 5.90 -13.90 -26.57
C SER A 6 5.71 -13.39 -25.13
N GLY A 7 4.89 -12.38 -24.81
CA GLY A 7 3.81 -11.80 -25.61
C GLY A 7 3.53 -10.36 -25.25
N THR A 8 3.21 -9.61 -26.28
CA THR A 8 2.40 -8.39 -26.23
C THR A 8 0.98 -8.76 -25.79
N SER A 9 0.47 -8.15 -24.72
CA SER A 9 -0.97 -8.11 -24.45
C SER A 9 -1.47 -6.69 -24.70
N LEU A 10 -2.03 -6.49 -25.90
CA LEU A 10 -2.89 -5.37 -26.22
C LEU A 10 -4.28 -5.71 -25.67
N ALA A 11 -4.62 -5.19 -24.49
CA ALA A 11 -5.95 -5.28 -23.92
C ALA A 11 -6.65 -3.91 -24.03
N THR A 12 -7.65 -3.89 -24.91
CA THR A 12 -8.66 -2.86 -25.12
C THR A 12 -9.26 -2.37 -23.80
N GLY A 13 -9.57 -1.07 -23.73
CA GLY A 13 -9.87 -0.32 -22.51
C GLY A 13 -10.85 -0.96 -21.52
N GLY A 14 -10.54 -0.76 -20.23
CA GLY A 14 -11.49 -0.93 -19.13
C GLY A 14 -10.99 -1.71 -17.91
N ALA A 15 -9.91 -2.49 -18.00
CA ALA A 15 -9.55 -3.43 -16.93
C ALA A 15 -8.04 -3.65 -16.69
N VAL A 16 -7.16 -2.73 -17.08
CA VAL A 16 -5.71 -2.83 -16.79
C VAL A 16 -5.35 -2.44 -15.34
N ILE A 17 -6.29 -1.93 -14.53
CA ILE A 17 -5.99 -1.49 -13.15
C ILE A 17 -6.05 -2.62 -12.10
N VAL A 18 -6.45 -3.84 -12.47
CA VAL A 18 -6.58 -4.95 -11.50
C VAL A 18 -5.58 -6.09 -11.68
N GLU A 19 -4.93 -6.25 -12.84
CA GLU A 19 -3.92 -7.31 -13.02
C GLU A 19 -2.52 -6.93 -12.50
N ASN A 20 -2.26 -5.66 -12.18
CA ASN A 20 -1.03 -5.26 -11.48
C ASN A 20 -1.13 -5.42 -9.95
N ILE A 21 -2.23 -5.99 -9.44
CA ILE A 21 -2.42 -6.33 -8.02
C ILE A 21 -1.59 -7.59 -7.63
N MET A 22 -0.89 -8.21 -8.58
CA MET A 22 -0.16 -9.48 -8.38
C MET A 22 1.33 -9.47 -8.76
N MET A 23 2.03 -8.33 -8.68
CA MET A 23 3.50 -8.35 -8.81
C MET A 23 4.22 -7.80 -7.58
N SER A 24 4.75 -8.78 -6.84
CA SER A 24 5.99 -8.70 -6.08
C SER A 24 5.90 -7.93 -4.77
N GLY A 25 5.76 -8.67 -3.67
CA GLY A 25 6.55 -8.30 -2.50
C GLY A 25 8.01 -8.23 -2.95
N ILE A 26 8.47 -7.00 -3.21
CA ILE A 26 9.84 -6.76 -3.64
C ILE A 26 10.71 -7.14 -2.44
N PRO A 27 11.55 -8.18 -2.55
CA PRO A 27 12.38 -8.58 -1.43
C PRO A 27 13.34 -7.42 -1.10
N GLY A 28 13.15 -6.81 0.07
CA GLY A 28 13.99 -5.71 0.54
C GLY A 28 13.38 -4.30 0.46
N THR A 29 12.14 -4.12 0.00
CA THR A 29 11.51 -2.79 0.15
C THR A 29 11.19 -2.49 1.61
N ALA A 30 11.42 -1.25 2.04
CA ALA A 30 10.99 -0.74 3.34
C ALA A 30 9.69 0.07 3.25
N VAL A 31 9.04 0.13 2.08
CA VAL A 31 7.82 0.90 1.86
C VAL A 31 6.60 0.00 1.76
N ILE A 32 5.52 0.41 2.42
CA ILE A 32 4.19 -0.21 2.32
C ILE A 32 3.15 0.79 1.83
N GLN A 33 2.19 0.27 1.09
CA GLN A 33 0.97 0.93 0.69
C GLN A 33 -0.20 0.32 1.45
N ILE A 34 -0.99 1.15 2.11
CA ILE A 34 -2.19 0.78 2.82
C ILE A 34 -3.40 1.38 2.10
N THR A 35 -4.31 0.52 1.67
CA THR A 35 -5.55 0.89 0.96
C THR A 35 -6.79 0.45 1.75
N ASN A 36 -7.98 0.73 1.21
CA ASN A 36 -9.27 0.46 1.84
C ASN A 36 -9.43 1.13 3.21
N LEU A 37 -8.81 2.30 3.39
CA LEU A 37 -8.88 3.05 4.63
C LEU A 37 -10.24 3.74 4.77
N SER A 38 -10.74 3.81 6.00
CA SER A 38 -11.92 4.63 6.33
C SER A 38 -11.63 6.11 6.08
N SER A 39 -12.63 6.87 5.62
CA SER A 39 -12.48 8.31 5.43
C SER A 39 -12.24 9.06 6.74
N ALA A 40 -12.63 8.47 7.88
CA ALA A 40 -12.36 8.99 9.22
C ALA A 40 -10.91 8.75 9.69
N VAL A 41 -10.11 7.95 8.98
CA VAL A 41 -8.73 7.69 9.37
C VAL A 41 -7.87 8.93 9.20
N SER A 42 -6.96 9.21 10.13
CA SER A 42 -6.00 10.31 10.04
C SER A 42 -4.56 9.79 9.96
N SER A 43 -3.69 10.60 9.36
CA SER A 43 -2.24 10.38 9.32
C SER A 43 -1.63 10.10 10.69
N GLU A 44 -2.05 10.79 11.75
CA GLU A 44 -1.55 10.55 13.12
C GLU A 44 -1.91 9.15 13.63
N GLN A 45 -3.15 8.71 13.40
CA GLN A 45 -3.62 7.38 13.81
C GLN A 45 -2.88 6.26 13.08
N MET A 46 -2.67 6.44 11.78
CA MET A 46 -1.87 5.51 10.97
C MET A 46 -0.42 5.47 11.50
N ARG A 47 0.17 6.64 11.78
CA ARG A 47 1.52 6.72 12.33
C ARG A 47 1.64 6.01 13.68
N THR A 48 0.65 6.17 14.56
CA THR A 48 0.63 5.49 15.85
C THR A 48 0.50 3.98 15.68
N LEU A 49 -0.47 3.51 14.88
CA LEU A 49 -0.71 2.08 14.66
C LEU A 49 0.52 1.38 14.07
N PHE A 50 1.04 1.92 12.96
CA PHE A 50 2.17 1.34 12.25
C PHE A 50 3.50 1.61 12.96
N GLY A 51 3.57 2.63 13.81
CA GLY A 51 4.73 2.94 14.66
C GLY A 51 4.94 1.93 15.78
N PHE A 52 3.90 1.19 16.18
CA PHE A 52 4.06 0.04 17.08
C PHE A 52 4.73 -1.16 16.40
N LEU A 53 4.72 -1.22 15.06
CA LEU A 53 5.31 -2.32 14.30
C LEU A 53 6.79 -2.08 13.97
N GLY A 54 7.18 -0.82 13.84
CA GLY A 54 8.55 -0.42 13.50
C GLY A 54 8.72 1.10 13.42
N ASP A 55 9.97 1.55 13.32
CA ASP A 55 10.30 2.96 13.22
C ASP A 55 9.89 3.51 11.84
N ILE A 56 8.93 4.43 11.83
CA ILE A 56 8.42 5.07 10.61
C ILE A 56 9.34 6.23 10.24
N GLU A 57 9.99 6.12 9.08
CA GLU A 57 10.82 7.17 8.49
C GLU A 57 9.93 8.24 7.83
N GLU A 58 8.96 7.81 7.02
CA GLU A 58 8.05 8.71 6.33
C GLU A 58 6.63 8.15 6.27
N LEU A 59 5.61 9.01 6.42
CA LEU A 59 4.22 8.66 6.24
C LEU A 59 3.51 9.71 5.39
N ARG A 60 2.82 9.27 4.35
CA ARG A 60 2.03 10.15 3.46
C ARG A 60 0.64 9.59 3.26
N LEU A 61 -0.37 10.40 3.56
CA LEU A 61 -1.77 10.03 3.43
C LEU A 61 -2.42 10.83 2.30
N TYR A 62 -3.07 10.13 1.38
CA TYR A 62 -3.74 10.68 0.20
C TYR A 62 -5.18 10.16 0.10
N PRO A 63 -6.16 11.04 -0.19
CA PRO A 63 -6.07 12.49 -0.11
C PRO A 63 -5.76 12.95 1.33
N PRO A 64 -5.11 14.12 1.51
CA PRO A 64 -4.78 14.63 2.85
C PRO A 64 -6.06 14.88 3.67
N ASP A 65 -5.93 14.86 5.00
CA ASP A 65 -7.06 14.94 5.94
C ASP A 65 -7.96 16.17 5.74
N ASN A 66 -7.43 17.26 5.18
CA ASN A 66 -8.17 18.51 4.93
C ASN A 66 -8.85 18.56 3.54
N ALA A 67 -8.82 17.47 2.77
CA ALA A 67 -9.47 17.42 1.47
C ALA A 67 -11.00 17.39 1.63
N PRO A 68 -11.76 18.20 0.87
CA PRO A 68 -13.22 18.31 1.00
C PRO A 68 -13.99 17.04 0.59
N LEU A 69 -13.31 15.98 0.16
CA LEU A 69 -13.89 14.73 -0.34
C LEU A 69 -14.01 13.69 0.80
N SER A 70 -15.02 13.86 1.65
CA SER A 70 -15.30 12.99 2.82
C SER A 70 -15.67 11.52 2.46
N PHE A 71 -15.91 11.21 1.18
CA PHE A 71 -16.36 9.89 0.71
C PHE A 71 -15.32 9.10 -0.11
N SER A 72 -14.12 9.64 -0.34
CA SER A 72 -13.09 8.92 -1.10
C SER A 72 -12.34 7.92 -0.23
N SER A 73 -12.06 6.73 -0.76
CA SER A 73 -11.11 5.79 -0.15
C SER A 73 -9.77 6.49 0.05
N LYS A 74 -9.25 6.43 1.27
CA LYS A 74 -7.91 6.94 1.59
C LYS A 74 -6.86 5.86 1.28
N VAL A 75 -5.68 6.33 0.91
CA VAL A 75 -4.47 5.55 0.72
C VAL A 75 -3.38 6.14 1.60
N CYS A 76 -2.59 5.29 2.23
CA CYS A 76 -1.48 5.71 3.06
C CYS A 76 -0.23 4.99 2.59
N TYR A 77 0.87 5.73 2.45
CA TYR A 77 2.18 5.18 2.19
C TYR A 77 3.02 5.36 3.44
N ILE A 78 3.70 4.30 3.86
CA ILE A 78 4.58 4.32 5.02
C ILE A 78 5.92 3.75 4.59
N LYS A 79 6.97 4.54 4.80
CA LYS A 79 8.36 4.11 4.70
C LYS A 79 8.86 3.80 6.09
N TYR A 80 9.24 2.55 6.30
CA TYR A 80 9.92 2.12 7.51
C TYR A 80 11.41 2.32 7.39
N ARG A 81 12.06 2.45 8.54
CA ARG A 81 13.52 2.44 8.64
C ARG A 81 14.12 1.07 8.28
N GLU A 82 13.41 0.00 8.59
CA GLU A 82 13.85 -1.38 8.37
C GLU A 82 12.82 -2.17 7.56
N ALA A 83 13.29 -2.90 6.54
CA ALA A 83 12.46 -3.78 5.72
C ALA A 83 11.80 -4.92 6.53
N SER A 84 12.38 -5.31 7.67
CA SER A 84 11.78 -6.29 8.59
C SER A 84 10.39 -5.88 9.09
N SER A 85 10.17 -4.58 9.28
CA SER A 85 8.89 -4.01 9.73
C SER A 85 7.78 -4.20 8.70
N VAL A 86 8.12 -4.26 7.41
CA VAL A 86 7.16 -4.47 6.32
C VAL A 86 6.46 -5.83 6.44
N GLY A 87 7.23 -6.88 6.78
CA GLY A 87 6.67 -8.21 6.97
C GLY A 87 5.66 -8.24 8.11
N VAL A 88 5.93 -7.54 9.21
CA VAL A 88 4.99 -7.43 10.33
C VAL A 88 3.76 -6.62 9.93
N ALA A 89 3.95 -5.51 9.22
CA ALA A 89 2.86 -4.67 8.74
C ALA A 89 1.90 -5.41 7.79
N GLN A 90 2.41 -6.32 6.96
CA GLN A 90 1.57 -7.16 6.10
C GLN A 90 0.60 -8.05 6.88
N HIS A 91 0.96 -8.47 8.10
CA HIS A 91 0.05 -9.25 8.96
C HIS A 91 -1.16 -8.45 9.44
N LEU A 92 -1.11 -7.11 9.38
CA LEU A 92 -2.28 -6.27 9.62
C LEU A 92 -3.25 -6.23 8.44
N THR A 93 -2.92 -6.86 7.32
CA THR A 93 -3.91 -7.07 6.25
C THR A 93 -5.12 -7.80 6.82
N ASN A 94 -6.31 -7.33 6.47
CA ASN A 94 -7.59 -7.79 7.01
C ASN A 94 -7.86 -7.42 8.48
N THR A 95 -7.01 -6.61 9.12
CA THR A 95 -7.31 -6.02 10.43
C THR A 95 -8.31 -4.90 10.24
N VAL A 96 -9.43 -4.94 10.96
CA VAL A 96 -10.44 -3.88 10.91
C VAL A 96 -9.93 -2.67 11.69
N PHE A 97 -9.77 -1.54 11.00
CA PHE A 97 -9.44 -0.26 11.59
C PHE A 97 -10.58 0.74 11.37
N ILE A 98 -11.13 1.24 12.48
CA ILE A 98 -12.36 2.06 12.53
C ILE A 98 -13.59 1.28 12.07
N ASP A 99 -13.71 1.05 10.76
CA ASP A 99 -14.85 0.38 10.11
C ASP A 99 -14.40 -0.51 8.94
N ARG A 100 -13.20 -0.30 8.40
CA ARG A 100 -12.73 -1.00 7.20
C ARG A 100 -11.52 -1.88 7.49
N ALA A 101 -11.49 -3.02 6.84
CA ALA A 101 -10.35 -3.93 6.85
C ALA A 101 -9.17 -3.31 6.07
N LEU A 102 -8.02 -3.19 6.72
CA LEU A 102 -6.80 -2.68 6.11
C LEU A 102 -6.31 -3.63 5.02
N ILE A 103 -5.80 -3.07 3.93
CA ILE A 103 -5.11 -3.85 2.88
C ILE A 103 -3.70 -3.30 2.79
N VAL A 104 -2.73 -4.07 3.32
CA VAL A 104 -1.31 -3.67 3.37
C VAL A 104 -0.54 -4.42 2.29
N VAL A 105 0.09 -3.68 1.39
CA VAL A 105 0.86 -4.23 0.27
C VAL A 105 2.25 -3.58 0.25
N PRO A 106 3.35 -4.35 0.22
CA PRO A 106 4.69 -3.82 0.03
C PRO A 106 4.82 -3.14 -1.34
N CYS A 107 5.42 -1.96 -1.36
CA CYS A 107 5.59 -1.14 -2.56
C CYS A 107 7.07 -0.87 -2.77
N ALA A 108 7.57 -0.89 -4.02
CA ALA A 108 8.99 -0.67 -4.29
C ALA A 108 9.30 0.82 -4.16
N GLU A 109 10.48 1.17 -3.65
CA GLU A 109 11.08 2.45 -4.05
C GLU A 109 11.67 2.19 -5.45
N ASP A 110 11.08 2.78 -6.48
CA ASP A 110 11.69 2.86 -7.81
C ASP A 110 12.93 3.75 -7.66
N ASP A 111 14.12 3.15 -7.72
CA ASP A 111 15.42 3.87 -7.80
C ASP A 111 15.66 4.40 -9.23
#